data_AF-A0A524JII4-F1
#
_entry.id   AF-A0A524JII4-F1
#
_cell.length_a   1.000
_cell.length_b   1.000
_cell.length_c   1.000
_cell.angle_alpha   90.00
_cell.angle_beta   90.00
_cell.angle_gamma   90.00
#
_symmetry.space_group_name_H-M   'P 1'
#
loop_
_entity.id
_entity.type
_entity.pdbx_description
1 polymer ?
#
loop_
_entity_poly.entity_id
_entity_poly.type
_entity_poly.pdbx_seq_one_letter_code
_entity_poly.pdbx_strand_id
1 'polypeptide(L)'
;PLFRALMHNSMMSLSKCYFELTSYMKVDKEYGDFWKILHEEFLLSKKMLLLISGYDMLMENEAISRESIKIRENIVLPLLVIQQYALQRIGQKSEHTELYEKIVTRSLYGNINASRNSA
;
A
#
# COMPACT_ATOMS: atom_id res chain seq x y z
N PRO A 1 1.08 -27.31 6.23
CA PRO A 1 0.50 -26.31 7.17
C PRO A 1 1.24 -24.96 7.14
N LEU A 2 2.56 -24.96 7.40
CA LEU A 2 3.38 -23.74 7.44
C LEU A 2 3.39 -22.96 6.11
N PHE A 3 3.68 -23.63 4.98
CA PHE A 3 3.75 -22.96 3.68
C PHE A 3 2.46 -22.25 3.28
N ARG A 4 1.31 -22.90 3.50
CA ARG A 4 -0.02 -22.30 3.26
C ARG A 4 -0.24 -21.05 4.11
N ALA A 5 0.17 -21.06 5.37
CA ALA A 5 0.05 -19.90 6.25
C ALA A 5 0.92 -18.72 5.75
N LEU A 6 2.17 -18.99 5.36
CA LEU A 6 3.04 -17.97 4.77
C LEU A 6 2.42 -17.37 3.50
N MET A 7 1.91 -18.22 2.60
CA MET A 7 1.21 -17.76 1.39
C MET A 7 0.01 -16.87 1.71
N HIS A 8 -0.87 -17.29 2.64
CA HIS A 8 -2.05 -16.50 3.00
C HIS A 8 -1.67 -15.14 3.58
N ASN A 9 -0.65 -15.09 4.46
CA ASN A 9 -0.13 -13.83 4.99
C ASN A 9 0.42 -12.93 3.87
N SER A 10 1.19 -13.50 2.93
CA SER A 10 1.68 -12.76 1.77
C SER A 10 0.54 -12.24 0.89
N MET A 11 -0.50 -13.03 0.64
CA MET A 11 -1.68 -12.57 -0.11
C MET A 11 -2.41 -11.42 0.59
N MET A 12 -2.51 -11.47 1.93
CA MET A 12 -3.10 -10.40 2.73
C MET A 12 -2.24 -9.13 2.75
N SER A 13 -0.91 -9.27 2.72
CA SER A 13 0.00 -8.13 2.62
C SER A 13 -0.13 -7.45 1.24
N LEU A 14 -0.08 -8.25 0.17
CA LEU A 14 -0.20 -7.75 -1.21
C LEU A 14 -1.57 -7.12 -1.50
N SER A 15 -2.66 -7.58 -0.87
CA SER A 15 -4.00 -7.00 -1.06
C SER A 15 -4.15 -5.60 -0.46
N LYS A 16 -3.22 -5.17 0.40
CA LYS A 16 -3.15 -3.82 1.01
C LYS A 16 -2.18 -2.89 0.27
N CYS A 17 -1.45 -3.39 -0.73
CA CYS A 17 -0.51 -2.57 -1.49
C CYS A 17 -1.25 -1.72 -2.53
N TYR A 18 -0.87 -0.44 -2.64
CA TYR A 18 -1.41 0.50 -3.64
C TYR A 18 -0.28 1.28 -4.32
N PHE A 19 0.19 0.77 -5.46
CA PHE A 19 1.35 1.32 -6.19
C PHE A 19 1.02 2.62 -6.93
N GLU A 20 -0.23 2.85 -7.27
CA GLU A 20 -0.70 4.03 -7.98
C GLU A 20 -0.38 5.32 -7.18
N LEU A 21 -0.42 5.26 -5.84
CA LEU A 21 -0.07 6.38 -4.96
C LEU A 21 1.34 6.91 -5.18
N THR A 22 2.29 6.03 -5.51
CA THR A 22 3.71 6.38 -5.73
C THR A 22 4.09 6.33 -7.21
N SER A 23 3.14 6.10 -8.12
CA SER A 23 3.40 5.92 -9.56
C SER A 23 4.10 7.09 -10.23
N TYR A 24 3.95 8.30 -9.70
CA TYR A 24 4.67 9.49 -10.16
C TYR A 24 6.20 9.33 -10.07
N MET A 25 6.69 8.47 -9.16
CA MET A 25 8.12 8.19 -9.02
C MET A 25 8.70 7.42 -10.21
N LYS A 26 7.87 6.74 -11.01
CA LYS A 26 8.33 5.96 -12.18
C LYS A 26 9.14 6.78 -13.19
N VAL A 27 8.89 8.09 -13.26
CA VAL A 27 9.57 9.04 -14.17
C VAL A 27 10.63 9.90 -13.47
N ASP A 28 10.88 9.64 -12.17
CA ASP A 28 11.94 10.31 -11.43
C ASP A 28 13.32 9.91 -11.98
N LYS A 29 14.23 10.88 -12.11
CA LYS A 29 15.55 10.66 -12.72
C LYS A 29 16.48 9.81 -11.86
N GLU A 30 16.32 9.85 -10.55
CA GLU A 30 17.19 9.18 -9.59
C GLU A 30 16.55 7.87 -9.11
N TYR A 31 15.25 7.89 -8.81
CA TYR A 31 14.55 6.77 -8.18
C TYR A 31 13.62 5.98 -9.11
N GLY A 32 13.43 6.41 -10.36
CA GLY A 32 12.45 5.82 -11.27
C GLY A 32 12.73 4.36 -11.62
N ASP A 33 13.99 3.99 -11.81
CA ASP A 33 14.35 2.60 -12.10
C ASP A 33 14.20 1.70 -10.88
N PHE A 34 14.50 2.20 -9.68
CA PHE A 34 14.24 1.48 -8.44
C PHE A 34 12.74 1.23 -8.22
N TRP A 35 11.91 2.24 -8.47
CA TRP A 35 10.45 2.08 -8.37
C TRP A 35 9.92 1.01 -9.33
N LYS A 36 10.44 0.95 -10.58
CA LYS A 36 10.04 -0.06 -11.57
C LYS A 36 10.38 -1.47 -11.09
N ILE A 37 11.58 -1.68 -10.53
CA ILE A 37 11.98 -2.97 -9.94
C ILE A 37 11.00 -3.40 -8.86
N LEU A 38 10.66 -2.51 -7.91
CA LEU A 38 9.70 -2.83 -6.86
C LEU A 38 8.31 -3.19 -7.41
N HIS A 39 7.84 -2.48 -8.43
CA HIS A 39 6.56 -2.76 -9.06
C HIS A 39 6.56 -4.09 -9.83
N GLU A 40 7.63 -4.38 -10.56
CA GLU A 40 7.81 -5.66 -11.26
C GLU A 40 7.83 -6.84 -10.28
N GLU A 41 8.56 -6.72 -9.17
CA GLU A 41 8.59 -7.73 -8.11
C GLU A 41 7.23 -7.92 -7.43
N PHE A 42 6.47 -6.85 -7.22
CA PHE A 42 5.09 -6.94 -6.72
C PHE A 42 4.20 -7.74 -7.67
N LEU A 43 4.24 -7.43 -8.97
CA LEU A 43 3.46 -8.13 -10.00
C LEU A 43 3.87 -9.61 -10.10
N LEU A 44 5.16 -9.89 -10.07
CA LEU A 44 5.70 -11.24 -10.10
C LEU A 44 5.25 -12.04 -8.87
N SER A 45 5.37 -11.45 -7.68
CA SER A 45 4.93 -12.07 -6.42
C SER A 45 3.45 -12.43 -6.44
N LYS A 46 2.59 -11.50 -6.90
CA LYS A 46 1.16 -11.76 -7.07
C LYS A 46 0.90 -12.90 -8.06
N LYS A 47 1.56 -12.88 -9.23
CA LYS A 47 1.42 -13.93 -10.25
C LYS A 47 1.81 -15.30 -9.71
N MET A 48 2.94 -15.38 -9.02
CA MET A 48 3.44 -16.63 -8.45
C MET A 48 2.50 -17.17 -7.36
N LEU A 49 1.99 -16.31 -6.47
CA LEU A 49 1.05 -16.71 -5.43
C LEU A 49 -0.25 -17.29 -5.98
N LEU A 50 -0.82 -16.66 -7.01
CA LEU A 50 -2.04 -17.16 -7.68
C LEU A 50 -1.78 -18.49 -8.39
N LEU A 51 -0.63 -18.60 -9.08
CA LEU A 51 -0.23 -19.82 -9.78
C LEU A 51 -0.11 -21.02 -8.83
N ILE A 52 0.61 -20.85 -7.70
CA ILE A 52 0.83 -21.96 -6.77
C ILE A 52 -0.39 -22.28 -5.91
N SER A 53 -1.30 -21.31 -5.69
CA SER A 53 -2.53 -21.56 -4.94
C SER A 53 -3.66 -22.12 -5.81
N GLY A 54 -3.60 -21.91 -7.12
CA GLY A 54 -4.71 -22.19 -8.04
C GLY A 54 -5.91 -21.26 -7.84
N TYR A 55 -5.69 -20.05 -7.33
CA TYR A 55 -6.76 -19.06 -7.14
C TYR A 55 -6.77 -18.07 -8.31
N ASP A 56 -7.95 -17.53 -8.60
CA ASP A 56 -8.13 -16.47 -9.60
C ASP A 56 -7.86 -15.08 -9.00
N MET A 57 -7.98 -14.96 -7.67
CA MET A 57 -7.74 -13.70 -6.96
C MET A 57 -7.09 -13.88 -5.59
N LEU A 58 -6.42 -12.83 -5.11
CA LEU A 58 -5.82 -12.82 -3.78
C LEU A 58 -6.91 -12.99 -2.71
N MET A 59 -6.61 -13.81 -1.70
CA MET A 59 -7.52 -14.09 -0.59
C MET A 59 -8.87 -14.65 -1.04
N GLU A 60 -8.93 -15.44 -2.12
CA GLU A 60 -10.17 -15.99 -2.69
C GLU A 60 -11.02 -16.72 -1.63
N ASN A 61 -10.38 -17.59 -0.86
CA ASN A 61 -10.94 -18.39 0.23
C ASN A 61 -11.23 -17.61 1.53
N GLU A 62 -10.88 -16.33 1.60
CA GLU A 62 -11.09 -15.46 2.77
C GLU A 62 -11.96 -14.25 2.43
N ALA A 63 -13.09 -14.50 1.76
CA ALA A 63 -13.98 -13.45 1.23
C ALA A 63 -14.42 -12.41 2.28
N ILE A 64 -14.73 -12.83 3.51
CA ILE A 64 -15.12 -11.93 4.61
C ILE A 64 -13.95 -11.00 4.98
N SER A 65 -12.75 -11.56 5.16
CA SER A 65 -11.54 -10.78 5.48
C SER A 65 -11.20 -9.81 4.35
N ARG A 66 -11.32 -10.26 3.11
CA ARG A 66 -11.09 -9.44 1.91
C ARG A 66 -12.05 -8.26 1.83
N GLU A 67 -13.34 -8.46 2.07
CA GLU A 67 -14.31 -7.37 2.06
C GLU A 67 -14.08 -6.40 3.23
N SER A 68 -13.71 -6.93 4.41
CA SER A 68 -13.32 -6.09 5.55
C SER A 68 -12.08 -5.23 5.26
N ILE A 69 -11.10 -5.74 4.52
CA ILE A 69 -9.95 -4.96 4.04
C ILE A 69 -10.44 -3.87 3.08
N LYS A 70 -11.23 -4.24 2.07
CA LYS A 70 -11.73 -3.30 1.04
C LYS A 70 -12.50 -2.13 1.64
N ILE A 71 -13.37 -2.38 2.62
CA ILE A 71 -14.11 -1.31 3.31
C ILE A 71 -13.15 -0.37 4.05
N ARG A 72 -12.10 -0.90 4.69
CA ARG A 72 -11.09 -0.09 5.38
C ARG A 72 -10.22 0.71 4.42
N GLU A 73 -9.89 0.15 3.25
CA GLU A 73 -9.15 0.86 2.20
C GLU A 73 -9.86 2.13 1.74
N ASN A 74 -11.21 2.16 1.72
CA ASN A 74 -11.96 3.39 1.43
C ASN A 74 -11.68 4.54 2.42
N ILE A 75 -11.19 4.24 3.61
CA ILE A 75 -10.78 5.22 4.64
C ILE A 75 -9.27 5.49 4.54
N VAL A 76 -8.45 4.44 4.35
CA VAL A 76 -6.99 4.54 4.29
C VAL A 76 -6.53 5.33 3.06
N LEU A 77 -7.08 5.06 1.87
CA LEU A 77 -6.62 5.67 0.63
C LEU A 77 -6.71 7.21 0.63
N PRO A 78 -7.83 7.85 1.03
CA PRO A 78 -7.88 9.31 1.15
C PRO A 78 -6.84 9.88 2.12
N LEU A 79 -6.63 9.21 3.26
CA LEU A 79 -5.66 9.64 4.26
C LEU A 79 -4.22 9.53 3.73
N LEU A 80 -3.90 8.46 3.00
CA LEU A 80 -2.61 8.31 2.32
C LEU A 80 -2.38 9.37 1.25
N VAL A 81 -3.40 9.71 0.45
CA VAL A 81 -3.28 10.77 -0.56
C VAL A 81 -3.04 12.14 0.09
N ILE A 82 -3.79 12.47 1.15
CA ILE A 82 -3.59 13.71 1.92
C ILE A 82 -2.18 13.75 2.53
N GLN A 83 -1.74 12.64 3.12
CA GLN A 83 -0.40 12.51 3.70
C GLN A 83 0.69 12.72 2.65
N GLN A 84 0.56 12.06 1.49
CA GLN A 84 1.51 12.12 0.39
C GLN A 84 1.63 13.55 -0.14
N TYR A 85 0.50 14.22 -0.32
CA TYR A 85 0.48 15.63 -0.72
C TYR A 85 1.18 16.52 0.30
N ALA A 86 0.89 16.35 1.60
CA ALA A 86 1.54 17.12 2.65
C ALA A 86 3.07 16.91 2.67
N LEU A 87 3.53 15.67 2.52
CA LEU A 87 4.96 15.34 2.41
C LEU A 87 5.62 16.01 1.19
N GLN A 88 4.96 16.03 0.04
CA GLN A 88 5.47 16.73 -1.15
C GLN A 88 5.60 18.24 -0.90
N ARG A 89 4.64 18.86 -0.21
CA ARG A 89 4.68 20.30 0.10
C ARG A 89 5.78 20.65 1.10
N ILE A 90 6.06 19.77 2.06
CA ILE A 90 7.23 19.88 2.96
C ILE A 90 8.53 19.80 2.15
N GLY A 91 8.67 18.79 1.27
CA GLY A 91 9.86 18.63 0.43
C GLY A 91 10.11 19.81 -0.52
N GLN A 92 9.05 20.49 -0.95
CA GLN A 92 9.10 21.72 -1.78
C GLN A 92 9.34 23.00 -0.97
N LYS A 93 9.59 22.90 0.35
CA LYS A 93 9.83 24.04 1.26
C LYS A 93 8.69 25.06 1.26
N SER A 94 7.45 24.60 1.32
CA SER A 94 6.28 25.46 1.45
C SER A 94 6.34 26.37 2.68
N GLU A 95 5.81 27.59 2.58
CA GLU A 95 5.71 28.56 3.69
C GLU A 95 4.87 28.02 4.87
N HIS A 96 3.98 27.06 4.61
CA HIS A 96 3.14 26.39 5.61
C HIS A 96 3.69 25.04 6.12
N THR A 97 5.01 24.87 6.19
CA THR A 97 5.64 23.58 6.56
C THR A 97 5.07 23.00 7.87
N GLU A 98 4.96 23.80 8.94
CA GLU A 98 4.40 23.34 10.23
C GLU A 98 2.95 22.83 10.13
N LEU A 99 2.14 23.42 9.23
CA LEU A 99 0.77 22.99 9.01
C LEU A 99 0.74 21.64 8.29
N TYR A 100 1.59 21.46 7.28
CA TYR A 100 1.70 20.18 6.57
C TYR A 100 2.23 19.06 7.48
N GLU A 101 3.16 19.34 8.39
CA GLU A 101 3.63 18.38 9.39
C GLU A 101 2.50 17.91 10.32
N LYS A 102 1.62 18.85 10.74
CA LYS A 102 0.40 18.50 11.49
C LYS A 102 -0.52 17.60 10.67
N ILE A 103 -0.70 17.89 9.37
CA ILE A 103 -1.51 17.05 8.46
C ILE A 103 -0.91 15.63 8.38
N VAL A 104 0.40 15.51 8.15
CA VAL A 104 1.10 14.21 8.11
C VAL A 104 0.88 13.43 9.39
N THR A 105 1.02 14.08 10.55
CA THR A 105 0.83 13.44 11.85
C THR A 105 -0.61 12.95 12.03
N ARG A 106 -1.61 13.76 11.65
CA ARG A 106 -3.02 13.41 11.79
C ARG A 106 -3.45 12.30 10.82
N SER A 107 -2.99 12.34 9.57
CA SER A 107 -3.25 11.26 8.61
C SER A 107 -2.60 9.95 9.03
N LEU A 108 -1.39 10.01 9.59
CA LEU A 108 -0.66 8.84 10.08
C LEU A 108 -1.45 8.09 11.17
N TYR A 109 -2.04 8.80 12.14
CA TYR A 109 -2.88 8.17 13.16
C TYR A 109 -4.09 7.46 12.56
N GLY A 110 -4.75 8.07 11.57
CA GLY A 110 -5.87 7.44 10.88
C GLY A 110 -5.44 6.18 10.12
N ASN A 111 -4.31 6.26 9.41
CA ASN A 111 -3.73 5.13 8.67
C ASN A 111 -3.35 3.96 9.57
N ILE A 112 -2.68 4.21 10.71
CA ILE A 112 -2.30 3.18 11.69
C ILE A 112 -3.55 2.47 12.23
N ASN A 113 -4.55 3.24 12.63
CA ASN A 113 -5.77 2.70 13.24
C ASN A 113 -6.61 1.88 12.25
N ALA A 114 -6.68 2.31 10.99
CA ALA A 114 -7.44 1.61 9.95
C ALA A 114 -6.70 0.39 9.39
N SER A 115 -5.38 0.46 9.22
CA SER A 115 -4.58 -0.61 8.59
C SER A 115 -4.43 -1.86 9.47
N ARG A 116 -4.48 -1.71 10.80
CA ARG A 116 -4.24 -2.80 11.77
C ARG A 116 -2.92 -3.53 11.48
N ASN A 117 -2.89 -4.87 11.49
CA ASN A 117 -1.67 -5.63 11.18
C ASN A 117 -1.34 -5.55 9.68
N SER A 118 -0.09 -5.26 9.36
CA SER A 118 0.45 -5.14 8.00
C SER A 118 1.47 -6.24 7.66
N ALA A 119 1.85 -7.07 8.64
CA ALA A 119 2.85 -8.13 8.53
C ALA A 119 2.22 -9.53 8.50
#